data_AF-A0A550H9Z0-F1
#
_entry.id   AF-A0A550H9Z0-F1
#
_cell.length_a   1.000
_cell.length_b   1.000
_cell.length_c   1.000
_cell.angle_alpha   90.00
_cell.angle_beta   90.00
_cell.angle_gamma   90.00
#
_symmetry.space_group_name_H-M   'P 1'
#
loop_
_entity.id
_entity.type
_entity.pdbx_description
1 polymer ?
#
loop_
_entity_poly.entity_id
_entity_poly.type
_entity_poly.pdbx_seq_one_letter_code
_entity_poly.pdbx_strand_id
1 'polypeptide(L)'
;ADPRDLPTTPRITSPGIAVSAASPSLLDAIVRLLRLLDQPADRKILAPMVKREILWHLLRGEQGAAIRQLGLADSALAHINRTVRQIRENYATAFRVEDLAEIAGMSISAFHRNFQTVTGMSPIQFQKRIRLQEARLLLASRPSDITGVGRSVGYDSPSQFSREYRRMFGTPPSKDTRLRTPPAELFTALP
;
A
#
# COMPACT_ATOMS: atom_id res chain seq x y z
N ALA A 1 -23.40 14.60 -40.70
CA ALA A 1 -23.26 14.68 -39.23
C ALA A 1 -21.80 14.40 -38.91
N ASP A 2 -21.09 15.37 -38.33
CA ASP A 2 -19.66 15.32 -38.04
C ASP A 2 -19.42 14.34 -36.87
N PRO A 3 -18.42 13.43 -36.93
CA PRO A 3 -18.03 12.58 -35.79
C PRO A 3 -17.56 13.32 -34.54
N ARG A 4 -17.53 14.67 -34.56
CA ARG A 4 -17.08 15.54 -33.47
C ARG A 4 -18.19 16.01 -32.51
N ASP A 5 -19.45 15.66 -32.74
CA ASP A 5 -20.58 16.09 -31.91
C ASP A 5 -20.87 15.18 -30.70
N LEU A 6 -19.87 14.46 -30.18
CA LEU A 6 -20.03 13.76 -28.90
C LEU A 6 -19.91 14.78 -27.76
N PRO A 7 -20.92 14.90 -26.87
CA PRO A 7 -20.79 15.75 -25.70
C PRO A 7 -19.63 15.22 -24.84
N THR A 8 -18.53 15.97 -24.82
CA THR A 8 -17.43 15.76 -23.89
C THR A 8 -17.97 15.93 -22.48
N THR A 9 -18.31 14.82 -21.82
CA THR A 9 -18.56 14.81 -20.38
C THR A 9 -17.35 15.43 -19.70
N PRO A 10 -17.50 16.53 -18.94
CA PRO A 10 -16.39 17.13 -18.24
C PRO A 10 -15.88 16.09 -17.24
N ARG A 11 -14.62 15.68 -17.44
CA ARG A 11 -13.89 14.86 -16.49
C ARG A 11 -13.63 15.74 -15.27
N ILE A 12 -14.57 15.75 -14.33
CA ILE A 12 -14.42 16.44 -13.05
C ILE A 12 -13.25 15.77 -12.33
N THR A 13 -12.07 16.39 -12.43
CA THR A 13 -10.94 16.11 -11.56
C THR A 13 -11.27 16.68 -10.19
N SER A 14 -12.09 15.96 -9.42
CA SER A 14 -12.22 16.25 -8.00
C SER A 14 -10.85 16.05 -7.34
N PRO A 15 -10.38 16.97 -6.49
CA PRO A 15 -9.12 16.80 -5.78
C PRO A 15 -9.15 15.49 -5.00
N GLY A 16 -8.02 14.75 -5.00
CA GLY A 16 -7.92 13.44 -4.34
C GLY A 16 -8.13 13.46 -2.82
N ILE A 17 -8.35 14.63 -2.24
CA ILE A 17 -8.70 14.86 -0.84
C ILE A 17 -9.82 15.90 -0.81
N ALA A 18 -10.90 15.61 -0.09
CA ALA A 18 -11.97 16.56 0.20
C ALA A 18 -12.33 16.49 1.69
N VAL A 19 -12.65 17.64 2.28
CA VAL A 19 -13.00 17.77 3.70
C VAL A 19 -14.47 18.15 3.80
N SER A 20 -15.23 17.41 4.58
CA SER A 20 -16.64 17.69 4.91
C SER A 20 -16.87 17.50 6.40
N ALA A 21 -17.91 18.12 6.95
CA ALA A 21 -18.31 17.87 8.33
C ALA A 21 -18.72 16.40 8.49
N ALA A 22 -18.19 15.73 9.52
CA ALA A 22 -18.60 14.37 9.85
C ALA A 22 -20.00 14.38 10.48
N SER A 23 -20.92 13.57 9.97
CA SER A 23 -22.24 13.45 10.57
C SER A 23 -22.15 12.82 11.97
N PRO A 24 -23.07 13.16 12.90
CA PRO A 24 -23.09 12.56 14.24
C PRO A 24 -23.13 11.03 14.21
N SER A 25 -23.84 10.44 13.25
CA SER A 25 -23.96 8.99 13.05
C SER A 25 -22.67 8.35 12.53
N LEU A 26 -21.91 9.03 11.66
CA LEU A 26 -20.58 8.58 11.26
C LEU A 26 -19.59 8.59 12.44
N LEU A 27 -19.62 9.65 13.25
CA LEU A 27 -18.77 9.76 14.43
C LEU A 27 -19.09 8.67 15.45
N ASP A 28 -20.38 8.40 15.71
CA ASP A 28 -20.80 7.31 16.60
C ASP A 28 -20.28 5.94 16.14
N ALA A 29 -20.40 5.64 14.84
CA ALA A 29 -19.91 4.39 14.29
C ALA A 29 -18.38 4.25 14.40
N ILE A 30 -17.63 5.34 14.20
CA ILE A 30 -16.17 5.37 14.40
C ILE A 30 -15.83 5.13 15.88
N VAL A 31 -16.50 5.79 16.80
CA VAL A 31 -16.30 5.59 18.25
C VAL A 31 -16.57 4.15 18.66
N ARG A 32 -17.66 3.54 18.16
CA ARG A 32 -17.95 2.11 18.40
C ARG A 32 -16.87 1.20 17.84
N LEU A 33 -16.32 1.48 16.65
CA LEU A 33 -15.22 0.69 16.09
C LEU A 33 -13.96 0.79 16.96
N LEU A 34 -13.65 1.98 17.49
CA LEU A 34 -12.52 2.19 18.38
C LEU A 34 -12.70 1.45 19.71
N ARG A 35 -13.89 1.45 20.29
CA ARG A 35 -14.19 0.68 21.53
C ARG A 35 -13.99 -0.83 21.39
N LEU A 36 -14.11 -1.38 20.17
CA LEU A 36 -13.80 -2.80 19.91
C LEU A 36 -12.30 -3.11 20.02
N LEU A 37 -11.43 -2.11 20.10
CA LEU A 37 -10.01 -2.32 20.41
C LEU A 37 -9.81 -2.82 21.85
N ASP A 38 -10.74 -2.52 22.75
CA ASP A 38 -10.70 -2.98 24.14
C ASP A 38 -11.51 -4.27 24.37
N GLN A 39 -12.24 -4.75 23.35
CA GLN A 39 -13.15 -5.91 23.42
C GLN A 39 -12.77 -7.00 22.40
N PRO A 40 -11.72 -7.79 22.64
CA PRO A 40 -11.18 -8.74 21.67
C PRO A 40 -12.14 -9.89 21.32
N ALA A 41 -13.04 -10.27 22.24
CA ALA A 41 -14.04 -11.31 22.01
C ALA A 41 -15.07 -10.87 20.96
N ASP A 42 -15.57 -9.63 21.07
CA ASP A 42 -16.63 -9.11 20.19
C ASP A 42 -16.09 -8.56 18.87
N ARG A 43 -14.81 -8.17 18.83
CA ARG A 43 -14.17 -7.55 17.66
C ARG A 43 -14.35 -8.36 16.38
N LYS A 44 -14.18 -9.69 16.43
CA LYS A 44 -14.25 -10.54 15.23
C LYS A 44 -15.64 -10.51 14.58
N ILE A 45 -16.69 -10.36 15.38
CA ILE A 45 -18.09 -10.39 14.92
C ILE A 45 -18.58 -8.98 14.62
N LEU A 46 -18.36 -8.03 15.53
CA LEU A 46 -18.94 -6.68 15.44
C LEU A 46 -18.16 -5.75 14.51
N ALA A 47 -16.83 -5.86 14.43
CA ALA A 47 -16.03 -4.91 13.63
C ALA A 47 -16.39 -4.90 12.14
N PRO A 48 -16.65 -6.05 11.48
CA PRO A 48 -17.13 -6.04 10.09
C PRO A 48 -18.47 -5.33 9.91
N MET A 49 -19.38 -5.44 10.88
CA MET A 49 -20.70 -4.79 10.83
C MET A 49 -20.59 -3.29 10.97
N VAL A 50 -19.82 -2.81 11.96
CA VAL A 50 -19.58 -1.38 12.17
C VAL A 50 -18.82 -0.76 10.98
N LYS A 51 -17.88 -1.49 10.36
CA LYS A 51 -17.22 -1.03 9.13
C LYS A 51 -18.20 -0.84 7.97
N ARG A 52 -19.18 -1.74 7.79
CA ARG A 52 -20.22 -1.59 6.77
C ARG A 52 -21.10 -0.38 7.02
N GLU A 53 -21.44 -0.13 8.28
CA GLU A 53 -22.20 1.06 8.69
C GLU A 53 -21.44 2.36 8.39
N ILE A 54 -20.15 2.43 8.72
CA ILE A 54 -19.28 3.57 8.37
C ILE A 54 -19.28 3.79 6.85
N LEU A 55 -19.09 2.73 6.06
CA LEU A 55 -19.11 2.81 4.60
C LEU A 55 -20.46 3.33 4.08
N TRP A 56 -21.57 2.89 4.66
CA TRP A 56 -22.90 3.38 4.30
C TRP A 56 -23.07 4.89 4.56
N HIS A 57 -22.62 5.37 5.73
CA HIS A 57 -22.66 6.79 6.05
C HIS A 57 -21.76 7.62 5.14
N LEU A 58 -20.58 7.12 4.79
CA LEU A 58 -19.67 7.78 3.85
C LEU A 58 -20.28 7.84 2.43
N LEU A 59 -20.90 6.75 1.97
CA LEU A 59 -21.55 6.70 0.65
C LEU A 59 -22.78 7.60 0.56
N ARG A 60 -23.48 7.86 1.67
CA ARG A 60 -24.65 8.75 1.71
C ARG A 60 -24.33 10.18 2.13
N GLY A 61 -23.12 10.44 2.61
CA GLY A 61 -22.68 11.77 3.01
C GLY A 61 -22.50 12.72 1.83
N GLU A 62 -22.17 13.96 2.13
CA GLU A 62 -21.95 15.05 1.18
C GLU A 62 -20.94 14.65 0.08
N GLN A 63 -19.86 13.97 0.47
CA GLN A 63 -18.82 13.47 -0.44
C GLN A 63 -19.14 12.10 -1.06
N GLY A 64 -20.34 11.56 -0.84
CA GLY A 64 -20.74 10.22 -1.22
C GLY A 64 -20.68 9.96 -2.73
N ALA A 65 -20.85 10.98 -3.58
CA ALA A 65 -20.68 10.84 -5.03
C ALA A 65 -19.22 10.60 -5.43
N ALA A 66 -18.29 11.34 -4.82
CA ALA A 66 -16.85 11.11 -5.00
C ALA A 66 -16.43 9.74 -4.44
N ILE A 67 -16.97 9.34 -3.29
CA ILE A 67 -16.72 8.03 -2.70
C ILE A 67 -17.32 6.89 -3.54
N ARG A 68 -18.49 7.08 -4.17
CA ARG A 68 -19.04 6.09 -5.13
C ARG A 68 -18.21 5.97 -6.40
N GLN A 69 -17.68 7.08 -6.91
CA GLN A 69 -16.74 7.05 -8.03
C GLN A 69 -15.42 6.37 -7.63
N LEU A 70 -14.95 6.61 -6.40
CA LEU A 70 -13.85 5.86 -5.80
C LEU A 70 -14.21 4.39 -5.59
N GLY A 71 -15.47 4.04 -5.30
CA GLY A 71 -15.98 2.67 -5.17
C GLY A 71 -16.06 1.90 -6.50
N LEU A 72 -16.35 2.59 -7.59
CA LEU A 72 -16.21 2.04 -8.94
C LEU A 72 -14.72 1.86 -9.28
N ALA A 73 -13.89 2.82 -8.88
CA ALA A 73 -12.44 2.66 -8.86
C ALA A 73 -11.98 1.64 -7.81
N ASP A 74 -12.80 1.25 -6.82
CA ASP A 74 -12.45 0.26 -5.79
C ASP A 74 -12.39 -1.13 -6.38
N SER A 75 -13.03 -1.39 -7.52
CA SER A 75 -12.71 -2.60 -8.29
C SER A 75 -11.23 -2.61 -8.68
N ALA A 76 -10.73 -1.50 -9.24
CA ALA A 76 -9.33 -1.33 -9.60
C ALA A 76 -8.41 -1.23 -8.36
N LEU A 77 -8.76 -0.46 -7.33
CA LEU A 77 -8.00 -0.35 -6.08
C LEU A 77 -7.99 -1.68 -5.32
N ALA A 78 -9.09 -2.43 -5.24
CA ALA A 78 -9.12 -3.74 -4.60
C ALA A 78 -8.28 -4.74 -5.37
N HIS A 79 -8.29 -4.68 -6.71
CA HIS A 79 -7.42 -5.50 -7.55
C HIS A 79 -5.95 -5.12 -7.38
N ILE A 80 -5.59 -3.84 -7.31
CA ILE A 80 -4.23 -3.37 -7.00
C ILE A 80 -3.84 -3.74 -5.56
N ASN A 81 -4.73 -3.62 -4.58
CA ASN A 81 -4.45 -4.02 -3.20
C ASN A 81 -4.19 -5.53 -3.07
N ARG A 82 -4.86 -6.34 -3.91
CA ARG A 82 -4.59 -7.78 -4.01
C ARG A 82 -3.18 -8.04 -4.54
N THR A 83 -2.73 -7.33 -5.57
CA THR A 83 -1.36 -7.50 -6.10
C THR A 83 -0.29 -6.94 -5.17
N VAL A 84 -0.56 -5.83 -4.48
CA VAL A 84 0.32 -5.29 -3.42
C VAL A 84 0.52 -6.32 -2.31
N ARG A 85 -0.55 -6.99 -1.88
CA ARG A 85 -0.47 -8.07 -0.90
C ARG A 85 0.36 -9.24 -1.44
N GLN A 86 0.12 -9.67 -2.68
CA GLN A 86 0.89 -10.73 -3.33
C GLN A 86 2.40 -10.43 -3.35
N ILE A 87 2.79 -9.18 -3.67
CA ILE A 87 4.19 -8.75 -3.65
C ILE A 87 4.75 -8.78 -2.23
N ARG A 88 3.98 -8.36 -1.22
CA ARG A 88 4.42 -8.38 0.19
C ARG A 88 4.58 -9.81 0.73
N GLU A 89 3.74 -10.74 0.32
CA GLU A 89 3.84 -12.15 0.76
C GLU A 89 4.98 -12.88 0.06
N ASN A 90 5.35 -12.46 -1.15
CA ASN A 90 6.33 -13.15 -2.00
C ASN A 90 7.50 -12.23 -2.40
N TYR A 91 7.88 -11.28 -1.54
CA TYR A 91 8.82 -10.22 -1.93
C TYR A 91 10.19 -10.78 -2.34
N ALA A 92 10.61 -11.92 -1.79
CA ALA A 92 11.90 -12.54 -2.09
C ALA A 92 11.96 -13.21 -3.48
N THR A 93 10.82 -13.49 -4.10
CA THR A 93 10.73 -14.20 -5.39
C THR A 93 10.57 -13.20 -6.53
N ALA A 94 11.28 -13.38 -7.64
CA ALA A 94 11.06 -12.56 -8.83
C ALA A 94 9.65 -12.78 -9.40
N PHE A 95 9.03 -11.74 -9.95
CA PHE A 95 7.74 -11.82 -10.62
C PHE A 95 7.80 -11.12 -11.98
N ARG A 96 6.88 -11.49 -12.87
CA ARG A 96 6.61 -10.71 -14.08
C ARG A 96 5.48 -9.72 -13.79
N VAL A 97 5.57 -8.53 -14.38
CA VAL A 97 4.53 -7.50 -14.17
C VAL A 97 3.24 -7.91 -14.87
N GLU A 98 3.36 -8.66 -15.96
CA GLU A 98 2.29 -9.27 -16.73
C GLU A 98 1.41 -10.17 -15.87
N ASP A 99 2.02 -11.04 -15.05
CA ASP A 99 1.29 -11.94 -14.14
C ASP A 99 0.47 -11.13 -13.11
N LEU A 100 1.03 -10.04 -12.58
CA LEU A 100 0.32 -9.16 -11.66
C LEU A 100 -0.82 -8.40 -12.34
N ALA A 101 -0.62 -7.97 -13.59
CA ALA A 101 -1.64 -7.31 -14.37
C ALA A 101 -2.81 -8.26 -14.67
N GLU A 102 -2.52 -9.53 -14.96
CA GLU A 102 -3.51 -10.59 -15.15
C GLU A 102 -4.31 -10.87 -13.86
N ILE A 103 -3.64 -11.00 -12.72
CA ILE A 103 -4.29 -11.14 -11.39
C ILE A 103 -5.21 -9.94 -11.09
N ALA A 104 -4.84 -8.75 -11.55
CA ALA A 104 -5.63 -7.54 -11.40
C ALA A 104 -6.75 -7.40 -12.45
N GLY A 105 -6.79 -8.27 -13.46
CA GLY A 105 -7.72 -8.16 -14.59
C GLY A 105 -7.51 -6.90 -15.43
N MET A 106 -6.25 -6.46 -15.58
CA MET A 106 -5.89 -5.21 -16.24
C MET A 106 -4.90 -5.44 -17.37
N SER A 107 -4.94 -4.57 -18.39
CA SER A 107 -3.80 -4.45 -19.30
C SER A 107 -2.57 -3.94 -18.55
N ILE A 108 -1.37 -4.28 -19.04
CA ILE A 108 -0.09 -3.91 -18.42
C ILE A 108 0.01 -2.38 -18.21
N SER A 109 -0.37 -1.59 -19.20
CA SER A 109 -0.33 -0.12 -19.11
C SER A 109 -1.33 0.44 -18.09
N ALA A 110 -2.52 -0.15 -17.99
CA ALA A 110 -3.50 0.24 -16.97
C ALA A 110 -3.03 -0.16 -15.57
N PHE A 111 -2.45 -1.35 -15.43
CA PHE A 111 -1.88 -1.83 -14.19
C PHE A 111 -0.76 -0.92 -13.70
N HIS A 112 0.23 -0.59 -14.53
CA HIS A 112 1.32 0.31 -14.16
C HIS A 112 0.81 1.66 -13.65
N ARG A 113 -0.12 2.29 -14.38
CA ARG A 113 -0.70 3.57 -13.99
C ARG A 113 -1.42 3.47 -12.65
N ASN A 114 -2.33 2.51 -12.51
CA ASN A 114 -3.11 2.34 -11.29
C ASN A 114 -2.22 1.97 -10.10
N PHE A 115 -1.26 1.06 -10.28
CA PHE A 115 -0.30 0.68 -9.26
C PHE A 115 0.53 1.88 -8.79
N GLN A 116 1.01 2.72 -9.72
CA GLN A 116 1.76 3.93 -9.37
C GLN A 116 0.87 4.99 -8.70
N THR A 117 -0.37 5.18 -9.15
CA THR A 117 -1.33 6.07 -8.49
C THR A 117 -1.59 5.65 -7.04
N VAL A 118 -1.65 4.34 -6.77
CA VAL A 118 -1.95 3.80 -5.44
C VAL A 118 -0.72 3.75 -4.54
N THR A 119 0.44 3.33 -5.06
CA THR A 119 1.64 3.06 -4.26
C THR A 119 2.71 4.13 -4.34
N GLY A 120 2.56 5.09 -5.25
CA GLY A 120 3.55 6.13 -5.56
C GLY A 120 4.76 5.64 -6.35
N MET A 121 4.86 4.34 -6.69
CA MET A 121 6.03 3.77 -7.36
C MET A 121 5.68 2.62 -8.31
N SER A 122 6.63 2.15 -9.12
CA SER A 122 6.41 0.97 -9.96
C SER A 122 6.45 -0.33 -9.16
N PRO A 123 5.82 -1.42 -9.63
CA PRO A 123 5.82 -2.72 -8.93
C PRO A 123 7.24 -3.22 -8.58
N ILE A 124 8.19 -3.08 -9.50
CA ILE A 124 9.58 -3.49 -9.28
C ILE A 124 10.27 -2.62 -8.23
N GLN A 125 10.02 -1.31 -8.23
CA GLN A 125 10.55 -0.41 -7.20
C GLN A 125 9.95 -0.73 -5.82
N PHE A 126 8.66 -1.06 -5.78
CA PHE A 126 7.96 -1.47 -4.58
C PHE A 126 8.54 -2.74 -3.97
N GLN A 127 8.77 -3.77 -4.79
CA GLN A 127 9.43 -5.00 -4.35
C GLN A 127 10.83 -4.73 -3.80
N LYS A 128 11.66 -3.97 -4.52
CA LYS A 128 13.01 -3.63 -4.07
C LYS A 128 13.00 -2.91 -2.73
N ARG A 129 12.04 -2.02 -2.51
CA ARG A 129 11.88 -1.32 -1.23
C ARG A 129 11.55 -2.28 -0.09
N ILE A 130 10.63 -3.21 -0.30
CA ILE A 130 10.32 -4.24 0.70
C ILE A 130 11.56 -5.09 0.99
N ARG A 131 12.22 -5.64 -0.05
CA ARG A 131 13.43 -6.47 0.11
C ARG A 131 14.51 -5.79 0.95
N LEU A 132 14.79 -4.53 0.68
CA LEU A 132 15.82 -3.77 1.38
C LEU A 132 15.42 -3.40 2.81
N GLN A 133 14.14 -3.11 3.05
CA GLN A 133 13.63 -2.88 4.41
C GLN A 133 13.70 -4.15 5.26
N GLU A 134 13.26 -5.29 4.71
CA GLU A 134 13.36 -6.60 5.39
C GLU A 134 14.82 -7.00 5.64
N ALA A 135 15.71 -6.76 4.68
CA ALA A 135 17.14 -7.01 4.86
C ALA A 135 17.72 -6.19 6.02
N ARG A 136 17.30 -4.93 6.14
CA ARG A 136 17.72 -4.05 7.23
C ARG A 136 17.22 -4.54 8.59
N LEU A 137 15.99 -5.03 8.66
CA LEU A 137 15.45 -5.66 9.88
C LEU A 137 16.25 -6.93 10.26
N LEU A 138 16.55 -7.79 9.29
CA LEU A 138 17.33 -9.00 9.52
C LEU A 138 18.76 -8.69 9.99
N LEU A 139 19.41 -7.72 9.37
CA LEU A 139 20.77 -7.31 9.73
C LEU A 139 20.87 -6.68 11.12
N ALA A 140 19.77 -6.14 11.66
CA ALA A 140 19.74 -5.68 13.06
C ALA A 140 19.93 -6.85 14.05
N SER A 141 19.42 -8.04 13.70
CA SER A 141 19.58 -9.26 14.49
C SER A 141 20.82 -10.10 14.12
N ARG A 142 21.32 -9.99 12.87
CA ARG A 142 22.42 -10.80 12.32
C ARG A 142 23.42 -9.93 11.53
N PRO A 143 24.15 -9.01 12.18
CA PRO A 143 24.93 -7.99 11.49
C PRO A 143 26.14 -8.53 10.70
N SER A 144 26.61 -9.75 11.01
CA SER A 144 27.74 -10.39 10.34
C SER A 144 27.36 -11.17 9.06
N ASP A 145 26.08 -11.45 8.83
CA ASP A 145 25.62 -12.31 7.73
C ASP A 145 25.03 -11.54 6.55
N ILE A 146 25.81 -10.61 5.98
CA ILE A 146 25.36 -9.75 4.86
C ILE A 146 25.01 -10.57 3.62
N THR A 147 25.80 -11.60 3.34
CA THR A 147 25.62 -12.47 2.17
C THR A 147 24.40 -13.36 2.32
N GLY A 148 24.21 -13.99 3.49
CA GLY A 148 23.04 -14.80 3.77
C GLY A 148 21.75 -13.98 3.77
N VAL A 149 21.77 -12.78 4.38
CA VAL A 149 20.61 -11.86 4.36
C VAL A 149 20.29 -11.39 2.94
N GLY A 150 21.29 -11.00 2.15
CA GLY A 150 21.06 -10.60 0.76
C GLY A 150 20.38 -11.71 -0.05
N ARG A 151 20.83 -12.96 0.11
CA ARG A 151 20.21 -14.12 -0.52
C ARG A 151 18.80 -14.40 -0.01
N SER A 152 18.57 -14.30 1.31
CA SER A 152 17.25 -14.59 1.90
C SER A 152 16.17 -13.60 1.47
N VAL A 153 16.54 -12.36 1.17
CA VAL A 153 15.60 -11.35 0.63
C VAL A 153 15.53 -11.34 -0.91
N GLY A 154 16.19 -12.29 -1.58
CA GLY A 154 16.03 -12.52 -3.02
C GLY A 154 17.04 -11.83 -3.94
N TYR A 155 18.23 -11.47 -3.46
CA TYR A 155 19.34 -11.03 -4.31
C TYR A 155 20.27 -12.19 -4.66
N ASP A 156 20.54 -12.36 -5.96
CA ASP A 156 21.47 -13.40 -6.44
C ASP A 156 22.94 -13.04 -6.18
N SER A 157 23.24 -11.74 -6.13
CA SER A 157 24.59 -11.22 -5.96
C SER A 157 24.73 -10.33 -4.72
N PRO A 158 25.68 -10.62 -3.81
CA PRO A 158 26.00 -9.74 -2.67
C PRO A 158 26.42 -8.34 -3.10
N SER A 159 27.09 -8.22 -4.25
CA SER A 159 27.49 -6.94 -4.84
C SER A 159 26.28 -6.13 -5.30
N GLN A 160 25.30 -6.78 -5.93
CA GLN A 160 24.04 -6.13 -6.32
C GLN A 160 23.28 -5.63 -5.10
N PHE A 161 23.11 -6.49 -4.09
CA PHE A 161 22.45 -6.16 -2.83
C PHE A 161 23.11 -4.94 -2.17
N SER A 162 24.44 -4.97 -2.00
CA SER A 162 25.18 -3.90 -1.33
C SER A 162 25.06 -2.55 -2.06
N ARG A 163 25.05 -2.56 -3.40
CA ARG A 163 24.86 -1.34 -4.20
C ARG A 163 23.44 -0.79 -4.05
N GLU A 164 22.41 -1.63 -4.12
CA GLU A 164 21.03 -1.18 -3.96
C GLU A 164 20.72 -0.73 -2.53
N TYR A 165 21.25 -1.41 -1.52
CA TYR A 165 21.13 -1.04 -0.12
C TYR A 165 21.75 0.34 0.14
N ARG A 166 22.99 0.56 -0.32
CA ARG A 166 23.64 1.87 -0.19
C ARG A 166 22.86 2.98 -0.90
N ARG A 167 22.27 2.68 -2.06
CA ARG A 167 21.43 3.65 -2.78
C ARG A 167 20.18 4.04 -1.99
N MET A 168 19.58 3.12 -1.25
CA MET A 168 18.36 3.37 -0.47
C MET A 168 18.64 4.02 0.89
N PHE A 169 19.67 3.58 1.60
CA PHE A 169 19.91 3.98 3.00
C PHE A 169 21.09 4.92 3.20
N GLY A 170 21.86 5.21 2.13
CA GLY A 170 23.02 6.10 2.14
C GLY A 170 24.33 5.44 2.59
N THR A 171 24.26 4.31 3.28
CA THR A 171 25.42 3.55 3.78
C THR A 171 25.37 2.09 3.36
N PRO A 172 26.53 1.40 3.19
CA PRO A 172 26.54 -0.04 2.93
C PRO A 172 26.02 -0.84 4.14
N PRO A 173 25.49 -2.05 3.93
CA PRO A 173 24.99 -2.92 5.02
C PRO A 173 25.99 -3.11 6.17
N SER A 174 27.28 -3.31 5.85
CA SER A 174 28.35 -3.52 6.83
C SER A 174 28.65 -2.31 7.73
N LYS A 175 28.22 -1.12 7.33
CA LYS A 175 28.50 0.15 8.03
C LYS A 175 27.23 0.87 8.47
N ASP A 176 26.05 0.24 8.37
CA ASP A 176 24.80 0.85 8.82
C ASP A 176 24.68 0.75 10.35
N THR A 177 25.13 1.79 11.05
CA THR A 177 25.10 1.87 12.52
C THR A 177 23.68 1.89 13.08
N ARG A 178 22.68 2.28 12.29
CA ARG A 178 21.26 2.33 12.69
C ARG A 178 20.65 0.93 12.83
N LEU A 179 21.34 -0.11 12.38
CA LEU A 179 21.00 -1.51 12.67
C LEU A 179 21.11 -1.85 14.17
N ARG A 180 21.87 -1.05 14.94
CA ARG A 180 22.13 -1.27 16.37
C ARG A 180 21.22 -0.46 17.29
N THR A 181 20.32 0.35 16.74
CA THR A 181 19.36 1.15 17.50
C THR A 181 17.99 0.43 17.50
N PRO A 182 17.38 0.14 18.67
CA PRO A 182 16.12 -0.59 18.72
C PRO A 182 14.95 0.17 18.06
N PRO A 183 13.92 -0.53 17.53
CA PRO A 183 12.91 0.03 16.61
C PRO A 183 11.90 1.02 17.20
N ALA A 184 12.08 1.48 18.44
CA ALA A 184 11.08 2.28 19.15
C ALA A 184 10.92 3.70 18.58
N GLU A 185 11.89 4.21 17.81
CA GLU A 185 11.88 5.60 17.32
C GLU A 185 11.45 5.74 15.85
N LEU A 186 11.27 4.64 15.11
CA LEU A 186 11.00 4.70 13.66
C LEU A 186 9.52 4.85 13.29
N PHE A 187 8.59 4.63 14.23
CA PHE A 187 7.15 4.78 13.98
C PHE A 187 6.60 6.20 14.22
N THR A 188 7.38 7.09 14.82
CA THR A 188 6.93 8.46 15.18
C THR A 188 7.09 9.47 14.04
N ALA A 189 7.65 9.08 12.89
CA ALA A 189 8.10 10.02 11.85
C ALA A 189 7.55 9.71 10.45
N LEU A 190 6.24 9.52 10.35
CA LEU A 190 5.53 9.76 9.09
C LEU A 190 4.48 10.86 9.32
N PRO A 191 4.52 11.97 8.56
CA PRO A 191 3.47 12.99 8.60
C PRO A 191 2.13 12.47 8.08
#